data_AF-A0A5B0WTG4-F1
#
_entry.id   AF-A0A5B0WTG4-F1
#
_cell.length_a   1.000
_cell.length_b   1.000
_cell.length_c   1.000
_cell.angle_alpha   90.00
_cell.angle_beta   90.00
_cell.angle_gamma   90.00
#
_symmetry.space_group_name_H-M   'P 1'
#
loop_
_entity.id
_entity.type
_entity.pdbx_description
1 polymer ?
#
loop_
_entity_poly.entity_id
_entity_poly.type
_entity_poly.pdbx_seq_one_letter_code
_entity_poly.pdbx_strand_id
1 'polypeptide(L)'
;MKFVVKFFPEITVKSKPVRRRFVTQLLDNMKAVLRQVDPDIAVRRGWDKVLVDTQLEGDEQLARLVEAMRHIAGITYILEVFEESLPDLEHIADAVLPVYAPRLAGRTFAVRCKRNGSHPFTSMDVEREVGAALLARSAAAGVNLKAPDVLVEMEISRKTLYVIGRRHRGIGGYPVASTDPVLALISGGFDSPVASYLTMKRGMRTHFLFFNLGGRDHEVAVKEVALYLWQKYGCEQRVLFISVPFEEVVATLLAEVQDSYMGVVLKRMMLRVANRLASELEIEALVTGEAVAQVSSQTLRNLSVIDEVSDKLVLRPLITSDKEDIVRLANTIGTGEFAAEMPEYCGVISVNPATRARLDRVRLEEQRFDAAILDRAVEAAKKTRIDRLADEDLARSEVEVLSVPLAGSVIIDIRHPDEEELAPLRLQVPVEKIPFYQLHNKAAQLDPDTTYMLFCGKGVMSRLHASYLVESGCERIKVYAP
;
A
#
# COMPACT_ATOMS: atom_id res chain seq x y z
N MET A 1 19.11 -13.67 -11.56
CA MET A 1 19.24 -13.42 -10.09
C MET A 1 18.26 -14.30 -9.32
N LYS A 2 18.62 -14.75 -8.11
CA LYS A 2 17.73 -15.53 -7.23
C LYS A 2 17.47 -14.80 -5.91
N PHE A 3 16.25 -14.93 -5.40
CA PHE A 3 15.86 -14.42 -4.10
C PHE A 3 15.26 -15.52 -3.22
N VAL A 4 15.60 -15.45 -1.94
CA VAL A 4 14.93 -16.20 -0.88
C VAL A 4 14.05 -15.24 -0.08
N VAL A 5 12.75 -15.47 -0.14
CA VAL A 5 11.76 -14.70 0.60
C VAL A 5 11.37 -15.46 1.87
N LYS A 6 11.56 -14.82 3.02
CA LYS A 6 11.24 -15.37 4.34
C LYS A 6 9.88 -14.88 4.80
N PHE A 7 9.05 -15.83 5.23
CA PHE A 7 7.71 -15.56 5.74
C PHE A 7 7.72 -14.69 7.00
N PHE A 8 6.62 -13.97 7.21
CA PHE A 8 6.31 -13.39 8.51
C PHE A 8 6.29 -14.45 9.61
N PRO A 9 7.02 -14.28 10.73
CA PRO A 9 7.13 -15.32 11.76
C PRO A 9 5.80 -15.84 12.29
N GLU A 10 4.77 -15.00 12.39
CA GLU A 10 3.45 -15.46 12.85
C GLU A 10 2.78 -16.43 11.87
N ILE A 11 3.20 -16.49 10.59
CA ILE A 11 2.70 -17.48 9.62
C ILE A 11 3.25 -18.87 9.95
N THR A 12 4.49 -18.97 10.43
CA THR A 12 5.17 -20.26 10.63
C THR A 12 4.64 -21.02 11.85
N VAL A 13 4.14 -20.30 12.86
CA VAL A 13 3.53 -20.84 14.09
C VAL A 13 2.08 -21.29 13.91
N LYS A 14 1.44 -21.00 12.77
CA LYS A 14 0.06 -21.46 12.50
C LYS A 14 0.00 -22.98 12.31
N SER A 15 -1.18 -23.55 12.57
CA SER A 15 -1.46 -24.96 12.27
C SER A 15 -1.19 -25.28 10.79
N LYS A 16 -0.86 -26.54 10.48
CA LYS A 16 -0.49 -26.95 9.10
C LYS A 16 -1.53 -26.51 8.03
N PRO A 17 -2.86 -26.64 8.24
CA PRO A 17 -3.85 -26.19 7.26
C PRO A 17 -3.85 -24.68 7.06
N VAL A 18 -3.84 -23.90 8.16
CA VAL A 18 -3.85 -22.43 8.11
C VAL A 18 -2.57 -21.90 7.47
N ARG A 19 -1.41 -22.44 7.86
CA ARG A 19 -0.12 -22.09 7.26
C ARG A 19 -0.11 -22.40 5.76
N ARG A 20 -0.68 -23.54 5.34
CA ARG A 20 -0.79 -23.88 3.91
C ARG A 20 -1.62 -22.83 3.16
N ARG A 21 -2.78 -22.45 3.69
CA ARG A 21 -3.64 -21.40 3.11
C ARG A 21 -2.91 -20.07 2.96
N PHE A 22 -2.24 -19.62 4.02
CA PHE A 22 -1.49 -18.35 4.01
C PHE A 22 -0.34 -18.39 3.01
N VAL A 23 0.45 -19.46 3.00
CA VAL A 23 1.58 -19.58 2.05
C VAL A 23 1.07 -19.60 0.61
N THR A 24 -0.02 -20.34 0.31
CA THR A 24 -0.63 -20.32 -1.02
C THR A 24 -1.06 -18.92 -1.43
N GLN A 25 -1.79 -18.19 -0.57
CA GLN A 25 -2.20 -16.81 -0.87
C GLN A 25 -1.00 -15.89 -1.09
N LEU A 26 0.09 -16.05 -0.33
CA LEU A 26 1.33 -15.29 -0.54
C LEU A 26 1.94 -15.57 -1.91
N LEU A 27 2.00 -16.83 -2.34
CA LEU A 27 2.49 -17.21 -3.66
C LEU A 27 1.67 -16.57 -4.78
N ASP A 28 0.34 -16.53 -4.63
CA ASP A 28 -0.54 -15.93 -5.62
C ASP A 28 -0.39 -14.41 -5.67
N ASN A 29 -0.31 -13.74 -4.51
CA ASN A 29 -0.02 -12.31 -4.41
C ASN A 29 1.34 -11.97 -5.05
N MET A 30 2.39 -12.73 -4.74
CA MET A 30 3.71 -12.55 -5.34
C MET A 30 3.69 -12.74 -6.85
N LYS A 31 3.01 -13.76 -7.38
CA LYS A 31 2.89 -13.93 -8.83
C LYS A 31 2.14 -12.77 -9.49
N ALA A 32 1.05 -12.30 -8.88
CA ALA A 32 0.24 -11.22 -9.43
C ALA A 32 1.03 -9.90 -9.51
N VAL A 33 1.82 -9.60 -8.48
CA VAL A 33 2.64 -8.38 -8.43
C VAL A 33 3.89 -8.51 -9.31
N LEU A 34 4.67 -9.59 -9.14
CA LEU A 34 6.01 -9.68 -9.74
C LEU A 34 5.97 -9.91 -11.26
N ARG A 35 4.89 -10.50 -11.80
CA ARG A 35 4.71 -10.65 -13.26
C ARG A 35 4.51 -9.34 -14.00
N GLN A 36 4.20 -8.25 -13.29
CA GLN A 36 4.15 -6.92 -13.89
C GLN A 36 5.55 -6.34 -14.13
N VAL A 37 6.56 -6.87 -13.44
CA VAL A 37 7.97 -6.46 -13.59
C VAL A 37 8.72 -7.43 -14.48
N ASP A 38 8.52 -8.74 -14.28
CA ASP A 38 9.12 -9.83 -15.05
C ASP A 38 8.07 -10.88 -15.38
N PRO A 39 7.53 -10.90 -16.62
CA PRO A 39 6.51 -11.86 -17.04
C PRO A 39 6.92 -13.33 -16.88
N ASP A 40 8.22 -13.64 -16.97
CA ASP A 40 8.78 -14.99 -16.93
C ASP A 40 9.24 -15.40 -15.52
N ILE A 41 8.97 -14.58 -14.51
CA ILE A 41 9.44 -14.82 -13.15
C ILE A 41 8.90 -16.13 -12.56
N ALA A 42 9.81 -16.91 -11.98
CA ALA A 42 9.47 -18.19 -11.36
C ALA A 42 9.40 -18.05 -9.82
N VAL A 43 8.18 -18.06 -9.28
CA VAL A 43 7.90 -18.05 -7.83
C VAL A 43 7.53 -19.45 -7.35
N ARG A 44 8.41 -20.06 -6.55
CA ARG A 44 8.32 -21.46 -6.10
C ARG A 44 8.25 -21.57 -4.59
N ARG A 45 7.39 -22.46 -4.11
CA ARG A 45 7.23 -22.74 -2.68
C ARG A 45 8.37 -23.63 -2.18
N GLY A 46 9.09 -23.16 -1.17
CA GLY A 46 9.96 -23.97 -0.33
C GLY A 46 9.25 -24.48 0.93
N TRP A 47 9.99 -25.19 1.79
CA TRP A 47 9.47 -25.71 3.05
C TRP A 47 9.13 -24.58 4.05
N ASP A 48 10.06 -23.63 4.23
CA ASP A 48 10.03 -22.52 5.18
C ASP A 48 10.28 -21.15 4.52
N LYS A 49 10.33 -21.14 3.17
CA LYS A 49 10.67 -19.97 2.35
C LYS A 49 9.94 -20.00 1.01
N VAL A 50 9.95 -18.88 0.30
CA VAL A 50 9.63 -18.81 -1.13
C VAL A 50 10.93 -18.56 -1.89
N LEU A 51 11.12 -19.27 -3.00
CA LEU A 51 12.21 -19.05 -3.94
C LEU A 51 11.67 -18.24 -5.11
N VAL A 52 12.35 -17.16 -5.45
CA VAL A 52 12.03 -16.32 -6.60
C VAL A 52 13.24 -16.35 -7.53
N ASP A 53 13.01 -16.64 -8.79
CA ASP A 53 14.06 -16.76 -9.81
C ASP A 53 13.67 -15.88 -11.00
N THR A 54 14.59 -15.02 -11.41
CA THR A 54 14.41 -14.05 -12.49
C THR A 54 15.65 -14.04 -13.38
N GLN A 55 15.45 -13.87 -14.69
CA GLN A 55 16.53 -13.69 -15.66
C GLN A 55 16.89 -12.22 -15.88
N LEU A 56 16.27 -11.29 -15.13
CA LEU A 56 16.64 -9.88 -15.16
C LEU A 56 18.10 -9.69 -14.69
N GLU A 57 18.85 -8.91 -15.45
CA GLU A 57 20.27 -8.58 -15.18
C GLU A 57 20.49 -7.08 -14.88
N GLY A 58 19.56 -6.21 -15.26
CA GLY A 58 19.70 -4.77 -15.06
C GLY A 58 19.40 -4.33 -13.62
N ASP A 59 20.26 -3.46 -13.08
CA ASP A 59 20.15 -2.96 -11.70
C ASP A 59 18.81 -2.27 -11.42
N GLU A 60 18.28 -1.52 -12.40
CA GLU A 60 16.99 -0.81 -12.29
C GLU A 60 15.82 -1.80 -12.19
N GLN A 61 15.76 -2.81 -13.07
CA GLN A 61 14.70 -3.81 -13.03
C GLN A 61 14.78 -4.67 -11.77
N LEU A 62 15.98 -5.01 -11.30
CA LEU A 62 16.18 -5.73 -10.05
C LEU A 62 15.75 -4.90 -8.83
N ALA A 63 16.06 -3.60 -8.81
CA ALA A 63 15.61 -2.69 -7.75
C ALA A 63 14.08 -2.60 -7.71
N ARG A 64 13.42 -2.46 -8.86
CA ARG A 64 11.95 -2.48 -8.97
C ARG A 64 11.35 -3.79 -8.47
N LEU A 65 11.96 -4.93 -8.79
CA LEU A 65 11.49 -6.24 -8.35
C LEU A 65 11.60 -6.40 -6.82
N VAL A 66 12.72 -5.96 -6.24
CA VAL A 66 12.93 -5.93 -4.79
C VAL A 66 11.89 -5.04 -4.12
N GLU A 67 11.69 -3.83 -4.63
CA GLU A 67 10.73 -2.88 -4.06
C GLU A 67 9.29 -3.41 -4.13
N ALA A 68 8.91 -4.02 -5.26
CA ALA A 68 7.62 -4.70 -5.39
C ALA A 68 7.45 -5.80 -4.33
N MET A 69 8.48 -6.62 -4.07
CA MET A 69 8.43 -7.61 -2.99
C MET A 69 8.34 -6.98 -1.60
N ARG A 70 8.97 -5.83 -1.35
CA ARG A 70 8.95 -5.18 -0.03
C ARG A 70 7.55 -4.76 0.38
N HIS A 71 6.71 -4.40 -0.59
CA HIS A 71 5.32 -3.99 -0.37
C HIS A 71 4.31 -5.13 -0.21
N ILE A 72 4.72 -6.40 -0.41
CA ILE A 72 3.82 -7.55 -0.27
C ILE A 72 3.71 -7.97 1.20
N ALA A 73 2.51 -7.87 1.75
CA ALA A 73 2.23 -8.35 3.11
C ALA A 73 2.41 -9.87 3.21
N GLY A 74 2.98 -10.34 4.33
CA GLY A 74 3.40 -11.72 4.51
C GLY A 74 4.90 -11.97 4.38
N ILE A 75 5.67 -10.97 3.91
CA ILE A 75 7.12 -11.04 3.71
C ILE A 75 7.84 -10.28 4.83
N THR A 76 8.78 -10.94 5.52
CA THR A 76 9.65 -10.27 6.51
C THR A 76 10.99 -9.87 5.92
N TYR A 77 11.64 -10.79 5.21
CA TYR A 77 12.91 -10.52 4.57
C TYR A 77 12.93 -11.05 3.14
N ILE A 78 13.58 -10.28 2.28
CA ILE A 78 13.92 -10.66 0.91
C ILE A 78 15.44 -10.72 0.89
N LEU A 79 15.97 -11.89 0.60
CA LEU A 79 17.40 -12.15 0.56
C LEU A 79 17.81 -12.33 -0.89
N GLU A 80 18.68 -11.48 -1.40
CA GLU A 80 19.41 -11.77 -2.64
C GLU A 80 20.36 -12.93 -2.36
N VAL A 81 20.31 -14.00 -3.17
CA VAL A 81 21.13 -15.18 -2.95
C VAL A 81 21.92 -15.55 -4.20
N PHE A 82 23.20 -15.82 -4.01
CA PHE A 82 24.05 -16.49 -4.98
C PHE A 82 23.97 -17.99 -4.68
N GLU A 83 23.50 -18.76 -5.66
CA GLU A 83 23.31 -20.21 -5.52
C GLU A 83 24.39 -20.93 -6.32
N GLU A 84 25.10 -21.82 -5.64
CA GLU A 84 26.10 -22.68 -6.26
C GLU A 84 25.99 -24.12 -5.75
N SER A 85 26.53 -25.07 -6.52
CA SER A 85 26.71 -26.44 -6.02
C SER A 85 27.67 -26.39 -4.84
N LEU A 86 27.35 -27.08 -3.75
CA LEU A 86 28.17 -27.07 -2.53
C LEU A 86 29.58 -27.60 -2.86
N PRO A 87 30.63 -26.76 -2.76
CA PRO A 87 31.98 -27.22 -2.95
C PRO A 87 32.51 -27.87 -1.66
N ASP A 88 33.71 -28.45 -1.73
CA ASP A 88 34.42 -28.89 -0.54
C ASP A 88 34.70 -27.72 0.41
N LEU A 89 34.85 -28.01 1.71
CA LEU A 89 34.96 -27.01 2.78
C LEU A 89 35.97 -25.90 2.46
N GLU A 90 37.14 -26.29 1.95
CA GLU A 90 38.26 -25.40 1.59
C GLU A 90 37.91 -24.41 0.47
N HIS A 91 36.98 -24.78 -0.41
CA HIS A 91 36.58 -24.01 -1.58
C HIS A 91 35.31 -23.19 -1.36
N ILE A 92 34.60 -23.35 -0.23
CA ILE A 92 33.42 -22.53 0.10
C ILE A 92 33.79 -21.04 0.14
N ALA A 93 34.99 -20.71 0.60
CA ALA A 93 35.45 -19.33 0.67
C ALA A 93 35.53 -18.64 -0.70
N ASP A 94 35.86 -19.38 -1.75
CA ASP A 94 36.00 -18.83 -3.11
C ASP A 94 34.66 -18.39 -3.69
N ALA A 95 33.55 -19.05 -3.30
CA ALA A 95 32.20 -18.62 -3.65
C ALA A 95 31.74 -17.37 -2.84
N VAL A 96 32.21 -17.23 -1.59
CA VAL A 96 31.78 -16.16 -0.68
C VAL A 96 32.53 -14.85 -0.92
N LEU A 97 33.81 -14.94 -1.29
CA LEU A 97 34.71 -13.80 -1.47
C LEU A 97 34.21 -12.75 -2.47
N PRO A 98 33.79 -13.09 -3.70
CA PRO A 98 33.31 -12.11 -4.66
C PRO A 98 32.10 -11.31 -4.16
N VAL A 99 31.25 -11.94 -3.34
CA VAL A 99 30.01 -11.34 -2.82
C VAL A 99 30.32 -10.33 -1.70
N TYR A 100 31.28 -10.65 -0.83
CA TYR A 100 31.50 -9.92 0.41
C TYR A 100 32.77 -9.09 0.44
N ALA A 101 33.83 -9.45 -0.29
CA ALA A 101 35.12 -8.77 -0.19
C ALA A 101 35.05 -7.24 -0.38
N PRO A 102 34.29 -6.69 -1.35
CA PRO A 102 34.15 -5.24 -1.51
C PRO A 102 33.52 -4.53 -0.29
N ARG A 103 32.75 -5.26 0.52
CA ARG A 103 32.03 -4.71 1.69
C ARG A 103 32.81 -4.82 2.98
N LEU A 104 33.87 -5.64 3.00
CA LEU A 104 34.64 -5.95 4.20
C LEU A 104 35.82 -5.00 4.39
N ALA A 105 36.31 -4.34 3.34
CA ALA A 105 37.46 -3.44 3.40
C ALA A 105 37.31 -2.40 4.51
N GLY A 106 38.26 -2.40 5.47
CA GLY A 106 38.26 -1.48 6.62
C GLY A 106 37.16 -1.70 7.66
N ARG A 107 36.40 -2.79 7.58
CA ARG A 107 35.28 -3.10 8.48
C ARG A 107 35.50 -4.40 9.24
N THR A 108 34.87 -4.52 10.41
CA THR A 108 34.81 -5.76 11.17
C THR A 108 33.70 -6.66 10.67
N PHE A 109 33.86 -7.98 10.78
CA PHE A 109 32.83 -8.92 10.32
C PHE A 109 32.68 -10.16 11.20
N ALA A 110 31.59 -10.88 10.98
CA ALA A 110 31.41 -12.23 11.50
C ALA A 110 30.76 -13.12 10.44
N VAL A 111 31.18 -14.38 10.39
CA VAL A 111 30.57 -15.39 9.52
C VAL A 111 29.49 -16.15 10.27
N ARG A 112 28.35 -16.40 9.63
CA ARG A 112 27.27 -17.25 10.14
C ARG A 112 26.82 -18.22 9.07
N CYS A 113 26.93 -19.51 9.36
CA CYS A 113 26.53 -20.59 8.46
C CYS A 113 25.35 -21.38 9.03
N LYS A 114 24.21 -21.37 8.32
CA LYS A 114 23.10 -22.29 8.61
C LYS A 114 23.25 -23.55 7.77
N ARG A 115 23.16 -24.73 8.39
CA ARG A 115 23.31 -26.02 7.69
C ARG A 115 22.07 -26.88 7.85
N ASN A 116 21.58 -27.43 6.74
CA ASN A 116 20.49 -28.40 6.70
C ASN A 116 20.89 -29.60 5.82
N GLY A 117 20.90 -30.81 6.41
CA GLY A 117 21.35 -32.05 5.76
C GLY A 117 22.60 -32.65 6.38
N SER A 118 23.09 -33.77 5.84
CA SER A 118 24.27 -34.50 6.33
C SER A 118 25.53 -34.08 5.57
N HIS A 119 26.58 -33.71 6.30
CA HIS A 119 27.84 -33.19 5.76
C HIS A 119 28.99 -33.65 6.67
N PRO A 120 30.23 -33.80 6.15
CA PRO A 120 31.39 -34.19 6.95
C PRO A 120 31.93 -33.07 7.85
N PHE A 121 31.36 -31.87 7.79
CA PHE A 121 31.76 -30.69 8.56
C PHE A 121 30.58 -30.05 9.30
N THR A 122 30.90 -29.28 10.34
CA THR A 122 29.93 -28.48 11.11
C THR A 122 29.80 -27.07 10.55
N SER A 123 28.72 -26.36 10.92
CA SER A 123 28.60 -24.93 10.60
C SER A 123 29.77 -24.11 11.15
N MET A 124 30.30 -24.48 12.32
CA MET A 124 31.43 -23.79 12.92
C MET A 124 32.72 -24.01 12.14
N ASP A 125 32.90 -25.18 11.51
CA ASP A 125 34.06 -25.43 10.66
C ASP A 125 34.02 -24.53 9.41
N VAL A 126 32.84 -24.40 8.80
CA VAL A 126 32.61 -23.47 7.69
C VAL A 126 32.85 -22.01 8.11
N GLU A 127 32.32 -21.60 9.26
CA GLU A 127 32.50 -20.24 9.78
C GLU A 127 33.99 -19.91 10.03
N ARG A 128 34.77 -20.87 10.53
CA ARG A 128 36.22 -20.71 10.75
C ARG A 128 36.98 -20.63 9.43
N GLU A 129 36.74 -21.57 8.51
CA GLU A 129 37.45 -21.65 7.23
C GLU A 129 37.19 -20.40 6.38
N VAL A 130 35.91 -20.08 6.18
CA VAL A 130 35.52 -18.89 5.40
C VAL A 130 35.97 -17.61 6.10
N GLY A 131 35.88 -17.55 7.43
CA GLY A 131 36.35 -16.41 8.22
C GLY A 131 37.84 -16.14 8.05
N ALA A 132 38.67 -17.19 8.09
CA ALA A 132 40.11 -17.09 7.87
C ALA A 132 40.44 -16.59 6.46
N ALA A 133 39.78 -17.17 5.44
CA ALA A 133 39.99 -16.78 4.05
C ALA A 133 39.56 -15.32 3.78
N LEU A 134 38.42 -14.88 4.30
CA LEU A 134 37.95 -13.49 4.17
C LEU A 134 38.92 -12.51 4.84
N LEU A 135 39.35 -12.81 6.08
CA LEU A 135 40.30 -11.96 6.79
C LEU A 135 41.61 -11.78 6.02
N ALA A 136 42.10 -12.85 5.38
CA ALA A 136 43.33 -12.82 4.59
C ALA A 136 43.18 -12.10 3.23
N ARG A 137 41.98 -12.10 2.62
CA ARG A 137 41.79 -11.75 1.19
C ARG A 137 40.88 -10.55 0.95
N SER A 138 40.29 -9.91 1.98
CA SER A 138 39.30 -8.83 1.80
C SER A 138 39.67 -7.48 2.41
N ALA A 139 40.92 -7.29 2.86
CA ALA A 139 41.35 -6.08 3.58
C ALA A 139 40.45 -5.70 4.77
N ALA A 140 39.85 -6.69 5.44
CA ALA A 140 38.98 -6.45 6.58
C ALA A 140 39.76 -5.91 7.79
N ALA A 141 39.12 -5.11 8.62
CA ALA A 141 39.75 -4.60 9.84
C ALA A 141 39.93 -5.69 10.92
N GLY A 142 39.08 -6.73 10.89
CA GLY A 142 39.16 -7.85 11.82
C GLY A 142 37.84 -8.60 11.99
N VAL A 143 37.81 -9.57 12.90
CA VAL A 143 36.62 -10.36 13.23
C VAL A 143 36.01 -9.88 14.54
N ASN A 144 34.71 -9.56 14.53
CA ASN A 144 33.94 -9.19 15.72
C ASN A 144 32.67 -10.05 15.82
N LEU A 145 32.67 -11.03 16.71
CA LEU A 145 31.56 -11.98 16.83
C LEU A 145 30.31 -11.41 17.55
N LYS A 146 30.43 -10.28 18.25
CA LYS A 146 29.35 -9.68 19.05
C LYS A 146 28.59 -8.60 18.29
N ALA A 147 29.31 -7.66 17.69
CA ALA A 147 28.74 -6.51 17.00
C ALA A 147 29.55 -6.20 15.72
N PRO A 148 29.51 -7.09 14.71
CA PRO A 148 30.22 -6.86 13.47
C PRO A 148 29.59 -5.72 12.65
N ASP A 149 30.40 -4.98 11.92
CA ASP A 149 29.90 -4.02 10.92
C ASP A 149 29.22 -4.74 9.74
N VAL A 150 29.72 -5.94 9.40
CA VAL A 150 29.19 -6.78 8.32
C VAL A 150 28.96 -8.21 8.79
N LEU A 151 27.73 -8.70 8.61
CA LEU A 151 27.40 -10.11 8.83
C LEU A 151 27.49 -10.87 7.51
N VAL A 152 28.44 -11.80 7.42
CA VAL A 152 28.60 -12.71 6.29
C VAL A 152 27.72 -13.93 6.52
N GLU A 153 26.62 -14.03 5.78
CA GLU A 153 25.61 -15.07 5.98
C GLU A 153 25.59 -16.05 4.81
N MET A 154 25.56 -17.35 5.12
CA MET A 154 25.38 -18.40 4.13
C MET A 154 24.49 -19.53 4.67
N GLU A 155 23.80 -20.21 3.76
CA GLU A 155 22.98 -21.38 4.05
C GLU A 155 23.45 -22.55 3.18
N ILE A 156 23.85 -23.65 3.81
CA ILE A 156 24.14 -24.91 3.14
C ILE A 156 22.92 -25.81 3.28
N SER A 157 22.32 -26.19 2.16
CA SER A 157 21.18 -27.10 2.13
C SER A 157 21.48 -28.27 1.21
N ARG A 158 21.68 -29.45 1.80
CA ARG A 158 22.04 -30.71 1.13
C ARG A 158 23.31 -30.60 0.25
N LYS A 159 23.17 -30.28 -1.03
CA LYS A 159 24.29 -30.20 -2.00
C LYS A 159 24.40 -28.80 -2.61
N THR A 160 23.81 -27.80 -1.97
CA THR A 160 23.71 -26.44 -2.49
C THR A 160 24.17 -25.45 -1.44
N LEU A 161 25.03 -24.52 -1.85
CA LEU A 161 25.46 -23.36 -1.08
C LEU A 161 24.65 -22.14 -1.53
N TYR A 162 24.08 -21.42 -0.56
CA TYR A 162 23.44 -20.13 -0.76
C TYR A 162 24.24 -19.07 -0.02
N VAL A 163 24.89 -18.16 -0.75
CA VAL A 163 25.54 -16.98 -0.15
C VAL A 163 24.54 -15.83 -0.16
N ILE A 164 24.24 -15.27 1.00
CA ILE A 164 23.27 -14.17 1.13
C ILE A 164 23.99 -12.87 0.76
N GLY A 165 23.62 -12.26 -0.35
CA GLY A 165 24.20 -11.00 -0.80
C GLY A 165 23.66 -9.81 -0.02
N ARG A 166 22.41 -9.42 -0.28
CA ARG A 166 21.74 -8.29 0.39
C ARG A 166 20.47 -8.77 1.09
N ARG A 167 20.12 -8.09 2.18
CA ARG A 167 18.89 -8.33 2.94
C ARG A 167 18.03 -7.08 2.87
N HIS A 168 16.82 -7.24 2.37
CA HIS A 168 15.79 -6.20 2.35
C HIS A 168 14.67 -6.56 3.32
N ARG A 169 14.14 -5.55 4.00
CA ARG A 169 13.01 -5.73 4.93
C ARG A 169 11.70 -5.54 4.17
N GLY A 170 10.83 -6.56 4.24
CA GLY A 170 9.44 -6.45 3.81
C GLY A 170 8.55 -5.89 4.91
N ILE A 171 7.31 -5.56 4.56
CA ILE A 171 6.35 -4.95 5.51
C ILE A 171 5.87 -5.90 6.62
N GLY A 172 6.07 -7.22 6.49
CA GLY A 172 5.58 -8.23 7.43
C GLY A 172 4.07 -8.45 7.29
N GLY A 173 3.40 -8.85 8.38
CA GLY A 173 1.95 -9.04 8.37
C GLY A 173 1.50 -10.33 7.69
N TYR A 174 0.23 -10.40 7.28
CA TYR A 174 -0.33 -11.57 6.59
C TYR A 174 -0.64 -11.27 5.12
N PRO A 175 -0.58 -12.27 4.23
CA PRO A 175 -0.90 -12.08 2.82
C PRO A 175 -2.28 -11.47 2.64
N VAL A 176 -2.40 -10.42 1.82
CA VAL A 176 -3.69 -9.79 1.50
C VAL A 176 -4.67 -10.85 0.99
N ALA A 177 -5.93 -10.73 1.42
CA ALA A 177 -7.02 -11.68 1.16
C ALA A 177 -6.84 -13.10 1.74
N SER A 178 -5.99 -13.26 2.76
CA SER A 178 -5.90 -14.51 3.54
C SER A 178 -6.84 -14.55 4.75
N THR A 179 -7.47 -13.41 5.06
CA THR A 179 -8.49 -13.17 6.09
C THR A 179 -9.75 -12.60 5.44
N ASP A 180 -10.87 -12.66 6.15
CA ASP A 180 -12.18 -12.15 5.72
C ASP A 180 -12.13 -10.69 5.25
N PRO A 181 -13.04 -10.30 4.34
CA PRO A 181 -13.11 -8.95 3.83
C PRO A 181 -13.56 -7.95 4.90
N VAL A 182 -13.16 -6.69 4.71
CA VAL A 182 -13.58 -5.55 5.52
C VAL A 182 -13.98 -4.39 4.63
N LEU A 183 -14.88 -3.53 5.12
CA LEU A 183 -15.30 -2.32 4.44
C LEU A 183 -14.72 -1.08 5.14
N ALA A 184 -13.69 -0.49 4.54
CA ALA A 184 -12.97 0.65 5.11
C ALA A 184 -13.55 1.98 4.66
N LEU A 185 -13.98 2.80 5.62
CA LEU A 185 -14.44 4.16 5.38
C LEU A 185 -13.22 5.03 5.07
N ILE A 186 -13.12 5.52 3.84
CA ILE A 186 -11.99 6.30 3.31
C ILE A 186 -12.43 7.75 3.08
N SER A 187 -11.59 8.72 3.47
CA SER A 187 -11.98 10.15 3.57
C SER A 187 -10.88 11.13 3.15
N GLY A 188 -9.86 10.68 2.41
CA GLY A 188 -8.80 11.54 1.84
C GLY A 188 -7.75 12.08 2.82
N GLY A 189 -8.10 12.32 4.10
CA GLY A 189 -7.18 12.76 5.15
C GLY A 189 -6.16 11.70 5.58
N PHE A 190 -5.33 11.99 6.59
CA PHE A 190 -4.22 11.12 7.00
C PHE A 190 -4.67 9.76 7.56
N ASP A 191 -5.75 9.75 8.34
CA ASP A 191 -6.03 8.63 9.23
C ASP A 191 -6.64 7.41 8.50
N SER A 192 -7.61 7.64 7.61
CA SER A 192 -8.34 6.55 6.95
C SER A 192 -7.50 5.75 5.93
N PRO A 193 -6.57 6.35 5.15
CA PRO A 193 -5.60 5.61 4.34
C PRO A 193 -4.67 4.75 5.21
N VAL A 194 -4.19 5.28 6.34
CA VAL A 194 -3.31 4.52 7.25
C VAL A 194 -4.07 3.35 7.87
N ALA A 195 -5.32 3.54 8.31
CA ALA A 195 -6.15 2.45 8.82
C ALA A 195 -6.38 1.37 7.77
N SER A 196 -6.65 1.76 6.52
CA SER A 196 -6.83 0.85 5.38
C SER A 196 -5.55 0.07 5.06
N TYR A 197 -4.38 0.72 5.11
CA TYR A 197 -3.09 0.06 4.97
C TYR A 197 -2.85 -0.99 6.07
N LEU A 198 -3.18 -0.66 7.32
CA LEU A 198 -3.00 -1.58 8.46
C LEU A 198 -3.88 -2.84 8.33
N THR A 199 -5.11 -2.71 7.80
CA THR A 199 -5.97 -3.87 7.54
C THR A 199 -5.47 -4.72 6.39
N MET A 200 -5.00 -4.11 5.29
CA MET A 200 -4.32 -4.83 4.20
C MET A 200 -3.09 -5.59 4.71
N LYS A 201 -2.26 -4.94 5.52
CA LYS A 201 -1.09 -5.55 6.18
C LYS A 201 -1.47 -6.72 7.08
N ARG A 202 -2.67 -6.71 7.67
CA ARG A 202 -3.19 -7.84 8.45
C ARG A 202 -3.87 -8.93 7.60
N GLY A 203 -3.77 -8.84 6.28
CA GLY A 203 -4.23 -9.86 5.35
C GLY A 203 -5.71 -9.78 5.03
N MET A 204 -6.40 -8.72 5.47
CA MET A 204 -7.83 -8.50 5.19
C MET A 204 -8.00 -8.01 3.76
N ARG A 205 -9.02 -8.52 3.06
CA ARG A 205 -9.43 -7.98 1.75
C ARG A 205 -10.19 -6.66 2.01
N THR A 206 -9.51 -5.54 1.81
CA THR A 206 -10.05 -4.22 2.17
C THR A 206 -10.79 -3.60 0.98
N HIS A 207 -12.11 -3.53 1.08
CA HIS A 207 -12.97 -2.74 0.20
C HIS A 207 -13.02 -1.30 0.71
N PHE A 208 -13.24 -0.33 -0.16
CA PHE A 208 -13.28 1.09 0.18
C PHE A 208 -14.70 1.63 0.10
N LEU A 209 -15.13 2.35 1.12
CA LEU A 209 -16.39 3.07 1.20
C LEU A 209 -16.11 4.56 1.37
N PHE A 210 -16.49 5.35 0.37
CA PHE A 210 -16.35 6.78 0.35
C PHE A 210 -17.73 7.43 0.45
N PHE A 211 -17.86 8.42 1.34
CA PHE A 211 -19.04 9.27 1.44
C PHE A 211 -18.72 10.62 0.82
N ASN A 212 -19.39 10.94 -0.28
CA ASN A 212 -19.16 12.17 -1.00
C ASN A 212 -19.87 13.35 -0.32
N LEU A 213 -19.06 14.18 0.34
CA LEU A 213 -19.50 15.43 0.99
C LEU A 213 -19.12 16.68 0.20
N GLY A 214 -18.30 16.52 -0.84
CA GLY A 214 -17.53 17.61 -1.45
C GLY A 214 -17.60 17.66 -2.97
N GLY A 215 -18.53 16.90 -3.57
CA GLY A 215 -18.70 16.82 -5.01
C GLY A 215 -17.56 16.10 -5.72
N ARG A 216 -17.30 16.50 -6.97
CA ARG A 216 -16.39 15.79 -7.88
C ARG A 216 -14.95 15.78 -7.40
N ASP A 217 -14.44 16.93 -6.97
CA ASP A 217 -13.05 17.10 -6.55
C ASP A 217 -12.70 16.18 -5.38
N HIS A 218 -13.61 16.11 -4.40
CA HIS A 218 -13.47 15.22 -3.25
C HIS A 218 -13.48 13.74 -3.67
N GLU A 219 -14.37 13.36 -4.60
CA GLU A 219 -14.43 11.99 -5.10
C GLU A 219 -13.15 11.59 -5.84
N VAL A 220 -12.62 12.46 -6.71
CA VAL A 220 -11.39 12.22 -7.46
C VAL A 220 -10.21 12.03 -6.51
N ALA A 221 -10.03 12.96 -5.57
CA ALA A 221 -8.91 12.90 -4.64
C ALA A 221 -8.96 11.67 -3.71
N VAL A 222 -10.15 11.20 -3.32
CA VAL A 222 -10.29 9.96 -2.53
C VAL A 222 -10.11 8.69 -3.38
N LYS A 223 -10.56 8.70 -4.65
CA LYS A 223 -10.27 7.61 -5.59
C LYS A 223 -8.76 7.45 -5.79
N GLU A 224 -8.02 8.55 -5.90
CA GLU A 224 -6.56 8.55 -6.06
C GLU A 224 -5.86 7.84 -4.90
N VAL A 225 -6.14 8.25 -3.65
CA VAL A 225 -5.48 7.64 -2.48
C VAL A 225 -5.84 6.16 -2.32
N ALA A 226 -7.09 5.78 -2.60
CA ALA A 226 -7.53 4.40 -2.56
C ALA A 226 -6.84 3.55 -3.64
N LEU A 227 -6.75 4.08 -4.87
CA LEU A 227 -6.09 3.43 -6.00
C LEU A 227 -4.59 3.27 -5.74
N TYR A 228 -3.93 4.30 -5.22
CA TYR A 228 -2.52 4.24 -4.85
C TYR A 228 -2.24 3.15 -3.81
N LEU A 229 -3.01 3.12 -2.71
CA LEU A 229 -2.89 2.08 -1.70
C LEU A 229 -3.09 0.69 -2.28
N TRP A 230 -4.09 0.51 -3.14
CA TRP A 230 -4.36 -0.76 -3.79
C TRP A 230 -3.26 -1.18 -4.77
N GLN A 231 -2.74 -0.26 -5.58
CA GLN A 231 -1.65 -0.56 -6.52
C GLN A 231 -0.37 -0.94 -5.78
N LYS A 232 -0.05 -0.24 -4.69
CA LYS A 232 1.20 -0.44 -3.94
C LYS A 232 1.13 -1.65 -2.99
N TYR A 233 0.02 -1.82 -2.27
CA TYR A 233 -0.11 -2.82 -1.19
C TYR A 233 -1.21 -3.86 -1.42
N GLY A 234 -2.16 -3.60 -2.32
CA GLY A 234 -3.35 -4.43 -2.53
C GLY A 234 -3.11 -5.74 -3.30
N CYS A 235 -1.92 -5.96 -3.86
CA CYS A 235 -1.54 -7.20 -4.55
C CYS A 235 -2.54 -7.66 -5.63
N GLU A 236 -3.08 -6.72 -6.42
CA GLU A 236 -4.05 -6.97 -7.50
C GLU A 236 -5.34 -7.68 -7.04
N GLN A 237 -5.67 -7.60 -5.75
CA GLN A 237 -6.89 -8.21 -5.23
C GLN A 237 -8.13 -7.52 -5.80
N ARG A 238 -9.16 -8.31 -6.10
CA ARG A 238 -10.44 -7.77 -6.56
C ARG A 238 -11.18 -7.15 -5.38
N VAL A 239 -11.12 -5.82 -5.29
CA VAL A 239 -11.82 -5.03 -4.27
C VAL A 239 -12.71 -3.99 -4.93
N LEU A 240 -13.69 -3.52 -4.17
CA LEU A 240 -14.65 -2.50 -4.60
C LEU A 240 -14.25 -1.15 -4.00
N PHE A 241 -14.47 -0.11 -4.78
CA PHE A 241 -14.61 1.26 -4.31
C PHE A 241 -16.09 1.63 -4.42
N ILE A 242 -16.68 2.01 -3.29
CA ILE A 242 -18.10 2.32 -3.18
C ILE A 242 -18.22 3.81 -2.89
N SER A 243 -18.79 4.57 -3.82
CA SER A 243 -19.04 6.00 -3.67
C SER A 243 -20.51 6.21 -3.31
N VAL A 244 -20.77 6.86 -2.17
CA VAL A 244 -22.12 7.17 -1.70
C VAL A 244 -22.32 8.69 -1.74
N PRO A 245 -23.25 9.22 -2.56
CA PRO A 245 -23.59 10.63 -2.50
C PRO A 245 -24.22 10.95 -1.14
N PHE A 246 -23.72 11.98 -0.47
CA PHE A 246 -24.12 12.33 0.90
C PHE A 246 -24.54 13.79 1.05
N GLU A 247 -24.68 14.51 -0.07
CA GLU A 247 -25.06 15.92 -0.13
C GLU A 247 -26.43 16.17 0.51
N GLU A 248 -27.40 15.29 0.25
CA GLU A 248 -28.74 15.38 0.85
C GLU A 248 -28.69 15.22 2.38
N VAL A 249 -27.92 14.26 2.88
CA VAL A 249 -27.73 14.04 4.32
C VAL A 249 -27.07 15.26 4.96
N VAL A 250 -26.06 15.83 4.32
CA VAL A 250 -25.37 17.05 4.79
C VAL A 250 -26.31 18.25 4.80
N ALA A 251 -27.12 18.43 3.75
CA ALA A 251 -28.09 19.51 3.69
C ALA A 251 -29.11 19.42 4.85
N THR A 252 -29.62 18.22 5.13
CA THR A 252 -30.52 18.00 6.28
C THR A 252 -29.81 18.19 7.62
N LEU A 253 -28.55 17.74 7.77
CA LEU A 253 -27.76 18.01 8.97
C LEU A 253 -27.65 19.51 9.27
N LEU A 254 -27.31 20.31 8.26
CA LEU A 254 -27.12 21.76 8.40
C LEU A 254 -28.44 22.50 8.67
N ALA A 255 -29.56 22.02 8.12
CA ALA A 255 -30.86 22.67 8.28
C ALA A 255 -31.53 22.31 9.61
N GLU A 256 -31.42 21.04 10.03
CA GLU A 256 -32.30 20.49 11.07
C GLU A 256 -31.56 20.10 12.34
N VAL A 257 -30.25 19.84 12.33
CA VAL A 257 -29.52 19.36 13.52
C VAL A 257 -28.82 20.48 14.25
N GLN A 258 -28.90 20.46 15.59
CA GLN A 258 -28.15 21.39 16.41
C GLN A 258 -26.63 21.23 16.21
N ASP A 259 -25.94 22.34 15.99
CA ASP A 259 -24.49 22.42 15.71
C ASP A 259 -23.62 21.46 16.53
N SER A 260 -23.80 21.47 17.85
CA SER A 260 -23.00 20.68 18.77
C SER A 260 -23.12 19.15 18.59
N TYR A 261 -24.17 18.67 17.93
CA TYR A 261 -24.42 17.24 17.67
C TYR A 261 -24.16 16.81 16.22
N MET A 262 -24.00 17.75 15.28
CA MET A 262 -23.87 17.47 13.85
C MET A 262 -22.83 16.39 13.54
N GLY A 263 -21.61 16.52 14.09
CA GLY A 263 -20.53 15.56 13.83
C GLY A 263 -20.82 14.14 14.34
N VAL A 264 -21.54 13.99 15.45
CA VAL A 264 -21.93 12.68 16.00
C VAL A 264 -23.07 12.08 15.18
N VAL A 265 -24.06 12.88 14.79
CA VAL A 265 -25.19 12.44 13.96
C VAL A 265 -24.70 12.05 12.56
N LEU A 266 -23.84 12.85 11.93
CA LEU A 266 -23.23 12.55 10.63
C LEU A 266 -22.55 11.18 10.63
N LYS A 267 -21.66 10.93 11.60
CA LYS A 267 -20.96 9.63 11.72
C LYS A 267 -21.92 8.47 11.95
N ARG A 268 -23.00 8.68 12.70
CA ARG A 268 -24.05 7.67 12.87
C ARG A 268 -24.80 7.39 11.56
N MET A 269 -25.11 8.41 10.76
CA MET A 269 -25.71 8.21 9.43
C MET A 269 -24.77 7.44 8.50
N MET A 270 -23.47 7.79 8.50
CA MET A 270 -22.45 7.08 7.73
C MET A 270 -22.37 5.60 8.15
N LEU A 271 -22.33 5.30 9.45
CA LEU A 271 -22.30 3.90 9.92
C LEU A 271 -23.58 3.14 9.55
N ARG A 272 -24.77 3.74 9.63
CA ARG A 272 -26.03 3.10 9.21
C ARG A 272 -26.00 2.69 7.73
N VAL A 273 -25.54 3.58 6.86
CA VAL A 273 -25.37 3.28 5.43
C VAL A 273 -24.29 2.23 5.21
N ALA A 274 -23.17 2.33 5.93
CA ALA A 274 -22.09 1.35 5.86
C ALA A 274 -22.53 -0.06 6.28
N ASN A 275 -23.37 -0.22 7.32
CA ASN A 275 -23.89 -1.53 7.73
C ASN A 275 -24.74 -2.18 6.64
N ARG A 276 -25.58 -1.39 5.96
CA ARG A 276 -26.44 -1.88 4.87
C ARG A 276 -25.61 -2.36 3.69
N LEU A 277 -24.67 -1.53 3.25
CA LEU A 277 -23.75 -1.86 2.17
C LEU A 277 -22.84 -3.06 2.52
N ALA A 278 -22.38 -3.15 3.77
CA ALA A 278 -21.60 -4.29 4.25
C ALA A 278 -22.45 -5.57 4.27
N SER A 279 -23.70 -5.50 4.68
CA SER A 279 -24.62 -6.65 4.67
C SER A 279 -24.93 -7.15 3.27
N GLU A 280 -25.13 -6.25 2.30
CA GLU A 280 -25.28 -6.61 0.87
C GLU A 280 -24.04 -7.31 0.29
N LEU A 281 -22.87 -7.05 0.86
CA LEU A 281 -21.59 -7.63 0.44
C LEU A 281 -21.13 -8.80 1.31
N GLU A 282 -21.95 -9.22 2.29
CA GLU A 282 -21.62 -10.27 3.27
C GLU A 282 -20.31 -9.95 4.04
N ILE A 283 -20.09 -8.67 4.36
CA ILE A 283 -18.95 -8.18 5.12
C ILE A 283 -19.36 -7.96 6.59
N GLU A 284 -18.60 -8.54 7.51
CA GLU A 284 -18.91 -8.50 8.95
C GLU A 284 -18.22 -7.37 9.72
N ALA A 285 -17.25 -6.68 9.10
CA ALA A 285 -16.48 -5.64 9.76
C ALA A 285 -16.33 -4.36 8.93
N LEU A 286 -16.54 -3.23 9.61
CA LEU A 286 -16.26 -1.89 9.13
C LEU A 286 -14.91 -1.43 9.66
N VAL A 287 -14.22 -0.54 8.95
CA VAL A 287 -12.93 0.03 9.40
C VAL A 287 -13.01 1.54 9.36
N THR A 288 -12.59 2.21 10.43
CA THR A 288 -12.46 3.67 10.49
C THR A 288 -11.06 4.07 10.91
N GLY A 289 -10.65 5.29 10.52
CA GLY A 289 -9.40 5.91 10.95
C GLY A 289 -9.48 6.63 12.30
N GLU A 290 -10.48 6.36 13.13
CA GLU A 290 -10.68 7.12 14.37
C GLU A 290 -9.62 6.78 15.44
N ALA A 291 -9.12 7.82 16.11
CA ALA A 291 -8.20 7.76 17.25
C ALA A 291 -8.79 8.51 18.47
N VAL A 292 -8.66 7.93 19.66
CA VAL A 292 -9.24 8.53 20.88
C VAL A 292 -8.62 9.89 21.14
N ALA A 293 -9.48 10.88 21.44
CA ALA A 293 -9.11 12.23 21.84
C ALA A 293 -8.31 13.04 20.79
N GLN A 294 -8.28 12.60 19.53
CA GLN A 294 -7.67 13.39 18.44
C GLN A 294 -8.51 14.60 18.06
N VAL A 295 -9.83 14.44 18.01
CA VAL A 295 -10.80 15.54 17.79
C VAL A 295 -11.97 15.41 18.75
N SER A 296 -12.73 16.49 18.92
CA SER A 296 -13.91 16.58 19.80
C SER A 296 -14.96 15.49 19.53
N SER A 297 -15.13 15.06 18.28
CA SER A 297 -16.06 13.98 17.91
C SER A 297 -15.55 12.57 18.24
N GLN A 298 -14.29 12.42 18.67
CA GLN A 298 -13.62 11.14 18.92
C GLN A 298 -13.25 10.95 20.41
N THR A 299 -14.08 11.46 21.32
CA THR A 299 -13.99 11.06 22.74
C THR A 299 -14.58 9.66 22.93
N LEU A 300 -14.17 8.94 23.99
CA LEU A 300 -14.74 7.63 24.31
C LEU A 300 -16.27 7.65 24.41
N ARG A 301 -16.84 8.75 24.94
CA ARG A 301 -18.29 8.89 25.03
C ARG A 301 -18.92 9.02 23.65
N ASN A 302 -18.36 9.85 22.78
CA ASN A 302 -18.89 10.04 21.43
C ASN A 302 -18.72 8.80 20.57
N LEU A 303 -17.56 8.13 20.63
CA LEU A 303 -17.34 6.86 19.92
C LEU A 303 -18.32 5.77 20.37
N SER A 304 -18.55 5.64 21.69
CA SER A 304 -19.56 4.71 22.22
C SER A 304 -20.97 5.04 21.72
N VAL A 305 -21.33 6.33 21.66
CA VAL A 305 -22.63 6.74 21.09
C VAL A 305 -22.67 6.47 19.59
N ILE A 306 -21.60 6.68 18.84
CA ILE A 306 -21.53 6.40 17.41
C ILE A 306 -21.69 4.89 17.15
N ASP A 307 -21.03 4.04 17.93
CA ASP A 307 -21.07 2.59 17.74
C ASP A 307 -22.46 1.96 17.94
N GLU A 308 -23.34 2.58 18.74
CA GLU A 308 -24.68 2.05 18.99
C GLU A 308 -25.57 1.88 17.74
N VAL A 309 -25.23 2.51 16.61
CA VAL A 309 -25.99 2.31 15.34
C VAL A 309 -25.42 1.20 14.46
N SER A 310 -24.32 0.57 14.87
CA SER A 310 -23.69 -0.51 14.11
C SER A 310 -23.91 -1.86 14.77
N ASP A 311 -24.39 -2.79 13.96
CA ASP A 311 -24.49 -4.22 14.24
C ASP A 311 -23.27 -5.01 13.73
N LYS A 312 -22.37 -4.34 13.00
CA LYS A 312 -21.10 -4.89 12.49
C LYS A 312 -19.94 -4.58 13.44
N LEU A 313 -18.85 -5.33 13.31
CA LEU A 313 -17.61 -5.06 14.06
C LEU A 313 -16.93 -3.80 13.51
N VAL A 314 -16.83 -2.73 14.30
CA VAL A 314 -16.10 -1.51 13.91
C VAL A 314 -14.64 -1.60 14.37
N LEU A 315 -13.75 -1.87 13.42
CA LEU A 315 -12.31 -1.91 13.63
C LEU A 315 -11.72 -0.49 13.56
N ARG A 316 -10.91 -0.15 14.56
CA ARG A 316 -10.21 1.14 14.66
C ARG A 316 -8.72 0.92 14.86
N PRO A 317 -7.95 0.64 13.78
CA PRO A 317 -6.53 0.32 13.90
C PRO A 317 -5.69 1.40 14.60
N LEU A 318 -6.17 2.65 14.58
CA LEU A 318 -5.50 3.84 15.12
C LEU A 318 -6.02 4.28 16.49
N ILE A 319 -6.89 3.50 17.14
CA ILE A 319 -7.66 3.96 18.30
C ILE A 319 -6.81 4.49 19.46
N THR A 320 -5.59 3.97 19.62
CA THR A 320 -4.62 4.40 20.64
C THR A 320 -3.35 5.03 20.06
N SER A 321 -3.35 5.37 18.77
CA SER A 321 -2.21 6.02 18.11
C SER A 321 -2.27 7.52 18.34
N ASP A 322 -1.10 8.16 18.50
CA ASP A 322 -1.01 9.61 18.43
C ASP A 322 -0.91 10.10 16.99
N LYS A 323 -1.14 11.40 16.79
CA LYS A 323 -1.16 12.03 15.46
C LYS A 323 0.20 11.97 14.77
N GLU A 324 1.30 12.09 15.52
CA GLU A 324 2.65 12.09 14.92
C GLU A 324 2.98 10.72 14.33
N ASP A 325 2.63 9.65 15.01
CA ASP A 325 2.83 8.29 14.50
C ASP A 325 1.94 7.97 13.30
N ILE A 326 0.71 8.49 13.28
CA ILE A 326 -0.17 8.39 12.10
C ILE A 326 0.45 9.10 10.91
N VAL A 327 0.90 10.36 11.08
CA VAL A 327 1.54 11.14 10.01
C VAL A 327 2.85 10.50 9.55
N ARG A 328 3.68 10.01 10.47
CA ARG A 328 4.92 9.28 10.15
C ARG A 328 4.64 8.05 9.31
N LEU A 329 3.62 7.29 9.67
CA LEU A 329 3.21 6.11 8.92
C LEU A 329 2.63 6.49 7.55
N ALA A 330 1.79 7.53 7.47
CA ALA A 330 1.26 8.06 6.22
C ALA A 330 2.39 8.45 5.26
N ASN A 331 3.43 9.15 5.74
CA ASN A 331 4.61 9.49 4.97
C ASN A 331 5.39 8.24 4.54
N THR A 332 5.56 7.28 5.45
CA THR A 332 6.25 6.01 5.16
C THR A 332 5.56 5.19 4.07
N ILE A 333 4.22 5.20 4.03
CA ILE A 333 3.46 4.47 3.02
C ILE A 333 3.20 5.29 1.75
N GLY A 334 3.53 6.59 1.78
CA GLY A 334 3.38 7.53 0.68
C GLY A 334 2.01 8.21 0.60
N THR A 335 1.11 8.02 1.57
CA THR A 335 -0.22 8.68 1.58
C THR A 335 -0.22 10.07 2.22
N GLY A 336 0.89 10.51 2.80
CA GLY A 336 0.99 11.79 3.50
C GLY A 336 0.74 13.00 2.60
N GLU A 337 1.31 13.00 1.39
CA GLU A 337 1.16 14.09 0.42
C GLU A 337 -0.29 14.24 -0.06
N PHE A 338 -0.99 13.12 -0.28
CA PHE A 338 -2.42 13.11 -0.62
C PHE A 338 -3.27 13.80 0.45
N ALA A 339 -2.98 13.49 1.71
CA ALA A 339 -3.74 13.99 2.85
C ALA A 339 -3.46 15.48 3.11
N ALA A 340 -2.27 15.97 2.78
CA ALA A 340 -1.91 17.38 2.93
C ALA A 340 -2.66 18.31 1.96
N GLU A 341 -2.98 17.83 0.75
CA GLU A 341 -3.73 18.58 -0.26
C GLU A 341 -5.26 18.48 -0.08
N MET A 342 -5.74 17.59 0.80
CA MET A 342 -7.16 17.33 0.98
C MET A 342 -7.83 18.38 1.88
N PRO A 343 -8.93 19.03 1.44
CA PRO A 343 -9.75 19.86 2.32
C PRO A 343 -10.39 19.05 3.46
N GLU A 344 -10.52 19.66 4.65
CA GLU A 344 -11.17 19.02 5.80
C GLU A 344 -12.71 19.05 5.71
N TYR A 345 -13.31 18.29 4.79
CA TYR A 345 -14.76 18.29 4.55
C TYR A 345 -15.61 17.98 5.80
N CYS A 346 -15.21 16.98 6.59
CA CYS A 346 -15.94 16.63 7.83
C CYS A 346 -15.75 17.68 8.95
N GLY A 347 -14.65 18.43 8.93
CA GLY A 347 -14.33 19.45 9.94
C GLY A 347 -15.17 20.71 9.78
N VAL A 348 -15.48 21.08 8.54
CA VAL A 348 -16.27 22.28 8.19
C VAL A 348 -17.69 22.23 8.78
N ILE A 349 -18.25 21.04 8.99
CA ILE A 349 -19.63 20.85 9.47
C ILE A 349 -19.71 20.88 11.01
N SER A 350 -18.61 21.06 11.73
CA SER A 350 -18.57 20.89 13.19
C SER A 350 -18.37 22.21 13.95
N VAL A 351 -19.44 22.97 14.16
CA VAL A 351 -19.42 24.20 14.99
C VAL A 351 -19.66 23.85 16.47
N ASN A 352 -18.72 24.22 17.35
CA ASN A 352 -18.79 23.96 18.82
C ASN A 352 -19.24 22.53 19.21
N PRO A 353 -18.55 21.48 18.71
CA PRO A 353 -18.95 20.10 18.91
C PRO A 353 -18.97 19.67 20.38
N ALA A 354 -20.02 18.93 20.76
CA ALA A 354 -20.15 18.35 22.08
C ALA A 354 -19.08 17.26 22.29
N THR A 355 -18.21 17.43 23.27
CA THR A 355 -17.17 16.44 23.63
C THR A 355 -17.74 15.24 24.40
N ARG A 356 -18.96 15.37 24.94
CA ARG A 356 -19.68 14.31 25.66
C ARG A 356 -21.14 14.30 25.23
N ALA A 357 -21.42 13.79 24.04
CA ALA A 357 -22.77 13.69 23.53
C ALA A 357 -23.67 12.85 24.44
N ARG A 358 -24.86 13.38 24.69
CA ARG A 358 -25.94 12.73 25.40
C ARG A 358 -26.77 11.91 24.43
N LEU A 359 -26.81 10.59 24.60
CA LEU A 359 -27.47 9.66 23.69
C LEU A 359 -28.96 9.99 23.48
N ASP A 360 -29.65 10.37 24.56
CA ASP A 360 -31.04 10.84 24.54
C ASP A 360 -31.22 12.05 23.61
N ARG A 361 -30.26 12.98 23.61
CA ARG A 361 -30.27 14.14 22.71
C ARG A 361 -29.91 13.74 21.28
N VAL A 362 -28.90 12.91 21.08
CA VAL A 362 -28.53 12.42 19.74
C VAL A 362 -29.71 11.71 19.07
N ARG A 363 -30.43 10.84 19.80
CA ARG A 363 -31.63 10.17 19.27
C ARG A 363 -32.77 11.15 18.94
N LEU A 364 -32.90 12.25 19.70
CA LEU A 364 -33.87 13.30 19.40
C LEU A 364 -33.50 14.07 18.13
N GLU A 365 -32.22 14.42 17.96
CA GLU A 365 -31.74 15.08 16.73
C GLU A 365 -31.88 14.15 15.51
N GLU A 366 -31.66 12.84 15.67
CA GLU A 366 -31.88 11.85 14.61
C GLU A 366 -33.33 11.74 14.16
N GLN A 367 -34.32 12.03 15.01
CA GLN A 367 -35.74 12.01 14.62
C GLN A 367 -36.09 13.10 13.60
N ARG A 368 -35.21 14.08 13.39
CA ARG A 368 -35.36 15.10 12.34
C ARG A 368 -34.93 14.60 10.96
N PHE A 369 -34.29 13.43 10.87
CA PHE A 369 -33.99 12.78 9.60
C PHE A 369 -35.17 11.92 9.14
N ASP A 370 -35.59 12.14 7.91
CA ASP A 370 -36.37 11.16 7.19
C ASP A 370 -35.48 9.96 6.83
N ALA A 371 -35.89 8.76 7.23
CA ALA A 371 -35.19 7.52 6.93
C ALA A 371 -35.02 7.32 5.40
N ALA A 372 -35.95 7.83 4.60
CA ALA A 372 -35.90 7.74 3.14
C ALA A 372 -34.67 8.43 2.53
N ILE A 373 -34.05 9.39 3.22
CA ILE A 373 -32.80 10.03 2.77
C ILE A 373 -31.67 8.99 2.73
N LEU A 374 -31.56 8.14 3.76
CA LEU A 374 -30.54 7.11 3.81
C LEU A 374 -30.83 5.98 2.81
N ASP A 375 -32.10 5.68 2.55
CA ASP A 375 -32.50 4.74 1.51
C ASP A 375 -32.03 5.21 0.13
N ARG A 376 -32.33 6.47 -0.23
CA ARG A 376 -31.85 7.08 -1.47
C ARG A 376 -30.33 7.08 -1.57
N ALA A 377 -29.62 7.39 -0.49
CA ALA A 377 -28.15 7.37 -0.47
C ALA A 377 -27.60 5.97 -0.76
N VAL A 378 -28.19 4.92 -0.19
CA VAL A 378 -27.82 3.52 -0.45
C VAL A 378 -28.13 3.11 -1.88
N GLU A 379 -29.33 3.46 -2.38
CA GLU A 379 -29.75 3.16 -3.76
C GLU A 379 -28.87 3.86 -4.81
N ALA A 380 -28.45 5.09 -4.53
CA ALA A 380 -27.58 5.87 -5.39
C ALA A 380 -26.09 5.49 -5.26
N ALA A 381 -25.73 4.58 -4.34
CA ALA A 381 -24.35 4.17 -4.13
C ALA A 381 -23.77 3.49 -5.38
N LYS A 382 -22.66 4.02 -5.88
CA LYS A 382 -21.94 3.47 -7.04
C LYS A 382 -20.86 2.50 -6.58
N LYS A 383 -20.95 1.23 -7.01
CA LYS A 383 -19.98 0.18 -6.69
C LYS A 383 -19.10 -0.12 -7.89
N THR A 384 -17.83 0.25 -7.83
CA THR A 384 -16.89 0.09 -8.93
C THR A 384 -15.73 -0.81 -8.52
N ARG A 385 -15.31 -1.72 -9.39
CA ARG A 385 -14.08 -2.48 -9.14
C ARG A 385 -12.89 -1.52 -9.21
N ILE A 386 -11.98 -1.56 -8.23
CA ILE A 386 -10.97 -0.50 -8.09
C ILE A 386 -10.04 -0.37 -9.31
N ASP A 387 -9.75 -1.46 -10.00
CA ASP A 387 -8.95 -1.49 -11.23
C ASP A 387 -9.71 -1.02 -12.48
N ARG A 388 -11.00 -0.69 -12.35
CA ARG A 388 -11.88 -0.12 -13.38
C ARG A 388 -12.28 1.32 -13.10
N LEU A 389 -11.77 1.94 -12.02
CA LEU A 389 -12.15 3.31 -11.65
C LEU A 389 -11.94 4.31 -12.79
N ALA A 390 -10.84 4.18 -13.53
CA ALA A 390 -10.56 5.05 -14.67
C ALA A 390 -11.48 4.82 -15.88
N ASP A 391 -11.98 3.61 -16.08
CA ASP A 391 -12.81 3.29 -17.25
C ASP A 391 -14.16 4.01 -17.16
N GLU A 392 -14.71 4.17 -15.96
CA GLU A 392 -15.97 4.88 -15.74
C GLU A 392 -15.87 6.39 -15.95
N ASP A 393 -14.73 6.97 -15.58
CA ASP A 393 -14.52 8.42 -15.68
C ASP A 393 -14.14 8.79 -17.13
N LEU A 394 -13.37 7.96 -17.84
CA LEU A 394 -13.15 8.11 -19.29
C LEU A 394 -14.44 8.04 -20.10
N ALA A 395 -15.41 7.20 -19.71
CA ALA A 395 -16.68 7.15 -20.42
C ALA A 395 -17.48 8.46 -20.33
N ARG A 396 -17.12 9.35 -19.39
CA ARG A 396 -17.75 10.67 -19.20
C ARG A 396 -17.06 11.79 -19.97
N SER A 397 -15.81 11.60 -20.39
CA SER A 397 -14.96 12.64 -21.00
C SER A 397 -14.28 12.14 -22.29
N GLU A 398 -14.28 12.90 -23.37
CA GLU A 398 -13.64 12.54 -24.66
C GLU A 398 -12.09 12.60 -24.61
N VAL A 399 -11.46 11.95 -23.63
CA VAL A 399 -10.01 11.92 -23.47
C VAL A 399 -9.40 10.88 -24.40
N GLU A 400 -8.56 11.32 -25.32
CA GLU A 400 -7.78 10.43 -26.18
C GLU A 400 -6.66 9.72 -25.41
N VAL A 401 -6.56 8.41 -25.58
CA VAL A 401 -5.47 7.57 -25.03
C VAL A 401 -4.61 7.06 -26.19
N LEU A 402 -3.32 7.38 -26.17
CA LEU A 402 -2.37 7.09 -27.24
C LEU A 402 -1.18 6.29 -26.72
N SER A 403 -0.70 5.33 -27.52
CA SER A 403 0.48 4.50 -27.19
C SER A 403 1.81 5.12 -27.62
N VAL A 404 1.76 6.25 -28.33
CA VAL A 404 2.95 6.97 -28.83
C VAL A 404 2.83 8.45 -28.49
N PRO A 405 3.91 9.11 -28.01
CA PRO A 405 3.91 10.54 -27.77
C PRO A 405 3.67 11.33 -29.07
N LEU A 406 2.86 12.39 -29.01
CA LEU A 406 2.62 13.27 -30.15
C LEU A 406 3.82 14.21 -30.39
N ALA A 407 4.13 14.49 -31.65
CA ALA A 407 5.15 15.47 -32.00
C ALA A 407 4.74 16.87 -31.48
N GLY A 408 5.65 17.54 -30.79
CA GLY A 408 5.39 18.86 -30.17
C GLY A 408 4.54 18.82 -28.90
N SER A 409 4.20 17.62 -28.39
CA SER A 409 3.56 17.47 -27.08
C SER A 409 4.59 17.47 -25.95
N VAL A 410 4.12 17.75 -24.74
CA VAL A 410 4.86 17.59 -23.50
C VAL A 410 4.26 16.44 -22.73
N ILE A 411 5.08 15.49 -22.28
CA ILE A 411 4.63 14.44 -21.38
C ILE A 411 4.67 15.00 -19.95
N ILE A 412 3.57 14.85 -19.22
CA ILE A 412 3.58 15.07 -17.77
C ILE A 412 3.64 13.69 -17.11
N ASP A 413 4.79 13.37 -16.52
CA ASP A 413 4.94 12.19 -15.66
C ASP A 413 4.28 12.49 -14.32
N ILE A 414 3.13 11.87 -14.10
CA ILE A 414 2.30 12.10 -12.92
C ILE A 414 2.57 11.08 -11.80
N ARG A 415 3.55 10.19 -11.95
CA ARG A 415 3.87 9.19 -10.92
C ARG A 415 4.40 9.83 -9.65
N HIS A 416 4.32 9.09 -8.54
CA HIS A 416 4.97 9.50 -7.29
C HIS A 416 6.50 9.58 -7.48
N PRO A 417 7.23 10.52 -6.85
CA PRO A 417 8.68 10.65 -6.98
C PRO A 417 9.44 9.33 -6.81
N ASP A 418 9.13 8.53 -5.78
CA ASP A 418 9.72 7.20 -5.57
C ASP A 418 9.62 6.29 -6.81
N GLU A 419 8.49 6.30 -7.53
CA GLU A 419 8.29 5.46 -8.72
C GLU A 419 9.06 5.99 -9.93
N GLU A 420 9.21 7.31 -10.04
CA GLU A 420 9.99 7.95 -11.09
C GLU A 420 11.49 7.72 -10.89
N GLU A 421 11.99 7.86 -9.67
CA GLU A 421 13.39 7.59 -9.32
C GLU A 421 13.76 6.13 -9.58
N LEU A 422 12.85 5.20 -9.29
CA LEU A 422 13.04 3.77 -9.54
C LEU A 422 12.90 3.37 -11.01
N ALA A 423 12.15 4.14 -11.81
CA ALA A 423 11.88 3.84 -13.21
C ALA A 423 11.75 5.11 -14.05
N PRO A 424 12.86 5.82 -14.35
CA PRO A 424 12.80 7.12 -15.03
C PRO A 424 12.24 7.00 -16.45
N LEU A 425 11.27 7.85 -16.80
CA LEU A 425 10.71 7.88 -18.15
C LEU A 425 11.65 8.61 -19.10
N ARG A 426 12.18 7.91 -20.11
CA ARG A 426 13.10 8.47 -21.11
C ARG A 426 12.45 8.47 -22.48
N LEU A 427 12.08 9.66 -22.95
CA LEU A 427 11.43 9.88 -24.25
C LEU A 427 12.16 10.96 -25.05
N GLN A 428 11.89 11.00 -26.35
CA GLN A 428 12.45 12.02 -27.25
C GLN A 428 11.67 13.36 -27.20
N VAL A 429 10.52 13.38 -26.53
CA VAL A 429 9.72 14.57 -26.26
C VAL A 429 10.01 15.13 -24.87
N PRO A 430 9.77 16.43 -24.59
CA PRO A 430 9.93 16.99 -23.26
C PRO A 430 9.09 16.22 -22.23
N VAL A 431 9.68 15.95 -21.07
CA VAL A 431 9.02 15.30 -19.93
C VAL A 431 9.07 16.24 -18.73
N GLU A 432 7.91 16.69 -18.30
CA GLU A 432 7.72 17.44 -17.05
C GLU A 432 7.33 16.48 -15.92
N LYS A 433 7.89 16.71 -14.74
CA LYS A 433 7.63 15.90 -13.54
C LYS A 433 6.65 16.66 -12.65
N ILE A 434 5.38 16.30 -12.74
CA ILE A 434 4.33 16.89 -11.91
C ILE A 434 3.57 15.72 -11.28
N PRO A 435 3.96 15.30 -10.06
CA PRO A 435 3.25 14.23 -9.37
C PRO A 435 1.77 14.52 -9.31
N PHE A 436 0.95 13.47 -9.44
CA PHE A 436 -0.49 13.60 -9.60
C PHE A 436 -1.17 14.46 -8.52
N TYR A 437 -0.70 14.43 -7.27
CA TYR A 437 -1.24 15.22 -6.15
C TYR A 437 -0.98 16.73 -6.29
N GLN A 438 -0.02 17.14 -7.11
CA GLN A 438 0.23 18.56 -7.45
C GLN A 438 -0.40 18.98 -8.77
N LEU A 439 -0.92 18.02 -9.55
CA LEU A 439 -1.32 18.24 -10.93
C LEU A 439 -2.45 19.26 -11.04
N HIS A 440 -3.48 19.14 -10.19
CA HIS A 440 -4.63 20.05 -10.21
C HIS A 440 -4.24 21.50 -9.88
N ASN A 441 -3.40 21.69 -8.86
CA ASN A 441 -2.92 23.02 -8.46
C ASN A 441 -2.04 23.66 -9.54
N LYS A 442 -1.24 22.85 -10.24
CA LYS A 442 -0.35 23.33 -11.33
C LYS A 442 -1.06 23.41 -12.69
N ALA A 443 -2.22 22.80 -12.86
CA ALA A 443 -2.97 22.80 -14.11
C ALA A 443 -3.27 24.24 -14.59
N ALA A 444 -3.57 25.15 -13.66
CA ALA A 444 -3.82 26.56 -13.97
C ALA A 444 -2.59 27.31 -14.52
N GLN A 445 -1.39 26.74 -14.39
CA GLN A 445 -0.12 27.33 -14.86
C GLN A 445 0.34 26.70 -16.19
N LEU A 446 -0.36 25.67 -16.67
CA LEU A 446 -0.03 25.02 -17.94
C LEU A 446 -0.37 25.96 -19.11
N ASP A 447 0.46 25.93 -20.14
CA ASP A 447 0.25 26.71 -21.35
C ASP A 447 -0.97 26.18 -22.12
N PRO A 448 -2.05 26.96 -22.30
CA PRO A 448 -3.26 26.50 -22.98
C PRO A 448 -3.02 26.12 -24.45
N ASP A 449 -1.94 26.60 -25.06
CA ASP A 449 -1.58 26.25 -26.44
C ASP A 449 -0.71 24.99 -26.57
N THR A 450 -0.25 24.42 -25.47
CA THR A 450 0.56 23.20 -25.48
C THR A 450 -0.33 21.95 -25.33
N THR A 451 -0.04 20.89 -26.08
CA THR A 451 -0.67 19.58 -25.86
C THR A 451 0.09 18.81 -24.80
N TYR A 452 -0.58 18.47 -23.69
CA TYR A 452 0.01 17.69 -22.62
C TYR A 452 -0.52 16.27 -22.63
N MET A 453 0.37 15.29 -22.47
CA MET A 453 0.00 13.88 -22.36
C MET A 453 0.37 13.35 -20.98
N LEU A 454 -0.61 12.96 -20.18
CA LEU A 454 -0.39 12.44 -18.83
C LEU A 454 0.11 11.00 -18.87
N PHE A 455 1.13 10.69 -18.07
CA PHE A 455 1.71 9.35 -17.96
C PHE A 455 1.74 8.83 -16.51
N CYS A 456 1.25 7.62 -16.32
CA CYS A 456 1.38 6.82 -15.11
C CYS A 456 1.54 5.38 -15.58
N GLY A 457 2.39 4.58 -14.91
CA GLY A 457 2.82 3.28 -15.46
C GLY A 457 1.67 2.33 -15.87
N LYS A 458 0.53 2.34 -15.15
CA LYS A 458 -0.65 1.50 -15.45
C LYS A 458 -1.74 2.21 -16.28
N GLY A 459 -1.56 3.49 -16.61
CA GLY A 459 -2.56 4.32 -17.28
C GLY A 459 -3.81 4.68 -16.45
N VAL A 460 -4.10 4.02 -15.32
CA VAL A 460 -5.31 4.25 -14.53
C VAL A 460 -5.35 5.68 -13.95
N MET A 461 -4.28 6.13 -13.28
CA MET A 461 -4.22 7.49 -12.73
C MET A 461 -4.28 8.55 -13.83
N SER A 462 -3.51 8.38 -14.91
CA SER A 462 -3.50 9.34 -16.02
C SER A 462 -4.86 9.54 -16.64
N ARG A 463 -5.63 8.47 -16.77
CA ARG A 463 -6.99 8.50 -17.31
C ARG A 463 -7.97 9.20 -16.36
N LEU A 464 -7.86 8.94 -15.06
CA LEU A 464 -8.65 9.61 -14.03
C LEU A 464 -8.41 11.14 -14.05
N HIS A 465 -7.15 11.55 -14.01
CA HIS A 465 -6.79 12.97 -14.00
C HIS A 465 -7.06 13.67 -15.33
N ALA A 466 -6.80 13.01 -16.46
CA ALA A 466 -7.08 13.61 -17.76
C ALA A 466 -8.58 13.90 -17.93
N SER A 467 -9.44 12.97 -17.49
CA SER A 467 -10.89 13.15 -17.48
C SER A 467 -11.28 14.39 -16.68
N TYR A 468 -10.76 14.51 -15.45
CA TYR A 468 -11.04 15.64 -14.57
C TYR A 468 -10.52 16.98 -15.14
N LEU A 469 -9.30 17.02 -15.69
CA LEU A 469 -8.74 18.25 -16.27
C LEU A 469 -9.54 18.72 -17.48
N VAL A 470 -9.98 17.81 -18.34
CA VAL A 470 -10.84 18.14 -19.49
C VAL A 470 -12.20 18.67 -19.01
N GLU A 471 -12.83 18.03 -18.02
CA GLU A 471 -14.07 18.52 -17.38
C GLU A 471 -13.89 19.92 -16.76
N SER A 472 -12.68 20.23 -16.28
CA SER A 472 -12.32 21.52 -15.69
C SER A 472 -11.92 22.60 -16.72
N GLY A 473 -11.99 22.29 -18.02
CA GLY A 473 -11.73 23.24 -19.12
C GLY A 473 -10.34 23.17 -19.75
N CYS A 474 -9.49 22.19 -19.39
CA CYS A 474 -8.21 21.96 -20.06
C CYS A 474 -8.38 21.06 -21.30
N GLU A 475 -8.69 21.66 -22.45
CA GLU A 475 -9.06 20.91 -23.67
C GLU A 475 -7.92 20.12 -24.35
N ARG A 476 -6.65 20.51 -24.15
CA ARG A 476 -5.48 19.88 -24.81
C ARG A 476 -4.78 18.83 -23.96
N ILE A 477 -5.53 18.11 -23.12
CA ILE A 477 -5.02 17.02 -22.28
C ILE A 477 -5.33 15.67 -22.94
N LYS A 478 -4.30 14.83 -23.09
CA LYS A 478 -4.39 13.45 -23.57
C LYS A 478 -3.71 12.50 -22.59
N VAL A 479 -3.80 11.20 -22.83
CA VAL A 479 -3.10 10.18 -22.03
C VAL A 479 -2.05 9.47 -22.89
N TYR A 480 -0.84 9.36 -22.35
CA TYR A 480 0.19 8.47 -22.87
C TYR A 480 0.16 7.14 -22.11
N ALA A 481 -0.15 6.05 -22.81
CA ALA A 481 -0.21 4.70 -22.27
C ALA A 481 0.55 3.74 -23.21
N PRO A 482 1.89 3.65 -23.08
CA PRO A 482 2.75 2.84 -23.95
C PRO A 482 2.52 1.33 -23.86
#